data_AF-A0A7W9QI69-F1
#
_entry.id   AF-A0A7W9QI69-F1
#
_cell.length_a   1.000
_cell.length_b   1.000
_cell.length_c   1.000
_cell.angle_alpha   90.00
_cell.angle_beta   90.00
_cell.angle_gamma   90.00
#
_symmetry.space_group_name_H-M   'P 1'
#
loop_
_entity.id
_entity.type
_entity.pdbx_description
1 polymer ?
#
loop_
_entity_poly.entity_id
_entity_poly.type
_entity_poly.pdbx_seq_one_letter_code
_entity_poly.pdbx_strand_id
1 'polypeptide(L)'
;MMSSALRSTLVCATLLLGACASTPSTPSHATAAAAAPSAAVPATLPTPVLLISIDGLRADMLDRGITPNLSRMVHDGVRAQWMTPSYPSLTFPNHYTIATGLRPDHHGIVHNSMQDPLLGTFQISDRAAVGDGRWWGGEPIWVGVEKAGLHAATWAWPGSEAAIQGVRPSRRQAFDADMPPNARVDQVLGWLDDTGAPRPQLLTLYFEQVDEAGHDHGPESREYAQAIASIDAAIGHLLDGLAQRGELDRINLVLVSDHGMAAVPPKQVLAVEEMVPPQQVTVISYGQSVGIAPRPGQQAAVEARLLGAHPQYDCWRKGELPARWHYGSNPRIPPIVCQMHEGWDALPRARIAEKPRSLRGSHGYDPALPSMRAVFVARGPAFRQGVTLAPIDNVDVYPLLTRLLGIPAAPNDGDPQALLPALR
;
A
#
# COMPACT_ATOMS: atom_id res chain seq x y z
N MET A 1 -18.50 -18.47 71.01
CA MET A 1 -17.33 -17.80 71.61
C MET A 1 -16.96 -16.67 70.65
N MET A 2 -17.47 -15.46 70.87
CA MET A 2 -16.75 -14.30 71.47
C MET A 2 -15.44 -13.98 70.72
N SER A 3 -15.07 -12.75 70.34
CA SER A 3 -15.66 -11.41 70.37
C SER A 3 -14.54 -10.47 69.87
N SER A 4 -14.87 -9.36 69.18
CA SER A 4 -14.30 -7.97 69.29
C SER A 4 -12.77 -7.73 69.26
N ALA A 5 -12.18 -6.58 68.93
CA ALA A 5 -12.49 -5.20 68.54
C ALA A 5 -11.12 -4.61 68.08
N LEU A 6 -11.00 -3.75 67.06
CA LEU A 6 -11.25 -2.30 67.01
C LEU A 6 -10.47 -1.43 68.02
N ARG A 7 -9.95 -0.28 67.49
CA ARG A 7 -9.64 1.02 68.14
C ARG A 7 -8.18 1.21 68.66
N SER A 8 -7.53 2.39 68.59
CA SER A 8 -7.96 3.73 68.20
C SER A 8 -6.78 4.74 68.14
N THR A 9 -6.84 5.65 67.17
CA THR A 9 -6.57 7.11 67.20
C THR A 9 -5.57 7.75 68.17
N LEU A 10 -4.77 8.69 67.64
CA LEU A 10 -4.70 10.05 68.21
C LEU A 10 -4.49 11.12 67.13
N VAL A 11 -5.42 12.08 67.12
CA VAL A 11 -5.38 13.39 66.47
C VAL A 11 -4.92 14.40 67.53
N CYS A 12 -4.03 15.33 67.19
CA CYS A 12 -4.02 16.66 67.80
C CYS A 12 -3.35 17.66 66.86
N ALA A 13 -4.13 18.69 66.51
CA ALA A 13 -3.73 19.89 65.78
C ALA A 13 -3.30 20.98 66.78
N THR A 14 -2.38 21.87 66.40
CA THR A 14 -2.63 23.33 66.34
C THR A 14 -1.45 24.13 65.75
N LEU A 15 -1.87 25.14 64.97
CA LEU A 15 -1.19 26.25 64.31
C LEU A 15 -0.19 27.07 65.15
N LEU A 16 0.79 27.70 64.48
CA LEU A 16 1.02 29.18 64.48
C LEU A 16 2.15 29.62 63.50
N LEU A 17 1.76 30.52 62.57
CA LEU A 17 2.44 31.68 61.95
C LEU A 17 3.96 31.72 61.68
N GLY A 18 4.36 32.14 60.45
CA GLY A 18 5.64 32.83 60.26
C GLY A 18 6.21 32.95 58.83
N ALA A 19 5.90 34.08 58.18
CA ALA A 19 6.73 34.87 57.26
C ALA A 19 7.21 34.31 55.89
N CYS A 20 6.77 35.01 54.84
CA CYS A 20 7.34 35.00 53.50
C CYS A 20 8.73 35.66 53.46
N ALA A 21 9.70 35.03 52.80
CA ALA A 21 10.87 35.70 52.24
C ALA A 21 11.31 34.94 50.97
N SER A 22 11.09 35.56 49.82
CA SER A 22 11.56 35.10 48.51
C SER A 22 13.01 35.54 48.28
N THR A 23 13.87 34.59 47.91
CA THR A 23 15.20 34.88 47.36
C THR A 23 15.14 34.87 45.84
N PRO A 24 15.79 35.82 45.14
CA PRO A 24 15.79 35.85 43.67
C PRO A 24 16.82 34.84 43.13
N SER A 25 16.37 33.96 42.23
CA SER A 25 17.21 33.06 41.45
C SER A 25 17.80 33.78 40.23
N THR A 26 19.11 33.60 40.04
CA THR A 26 19.91 34.09 38.91
C THR A 26 19.44 33.47 37.57
N PRO A 27 19.47 34.23 36.46
CA PRO A 27 19.03 33.71 35.16
C PRO A 27 20.07 32.76 34.58
N SER A 28 19.64 31.53 34.29
CA SER A 28 20.38 30.56 33.48
C SER A 28 20.32 31.01 32.02
N HIS A 29 21.49 31.15 31.39
CA HIS A 29 21.61 31.35 29.95
C HIS A 29 21.12 30.08 29.23
N ALA A 30 19.87 30.13 28.76
CA ALA A 30 19.36 29.17 27.80
C ALA A 30 20.07 29.40 26.46
N THR A 31 20.88 28.43 26.05
CA THR A 31 21.33 28.29 24.67
C THR A 31 20.10 28.09 23.79
N ALA A 32 19.82 29.07 22.93
CA ALA A 32 18.78 28.97 21.92
C ALA A 32 19.09 27.76 21.02
N ALA A 33 18.23 26.75 21.06
CA ALA A 33 18.24 25.69 20.07
C ALA A 33 18.04 26.35 18.70
N ALA A 34 19.03 26.23 17.81
CA ALA A 34 18.90 26.68 16.44
C ALA A 34 17.72 25.92 15.81
N ALA A 35 16.69 26.67 15.41
CA ALA A 35 15.60 26.12 14.61
C ALA A 35 16.20 25.50 13.35
N ALA A 36 15.81 24.26 13.05
CA ALA A 36 16.13 23.64 11.77
C ALA A 36 15.66 24.58 10.64
N PRO A 37 16.43 24.74 9.55
CA PRO A 37 16.03 25.59 8.45
C PRO A 37 14.68 25.08 7.92
N SER A 38 13.65 25.93 8.01
CA SER A 38 12.40 25.72 7.28
C SER A 38 12.77 25.52 5.82
N ALA A 39 12.43 24.37 5.25
CA ALA A 39 12.62 24.13 3.82
C ALA A 39 11.97 25.32 3.07
N ALA A 40 12.78 26.04 2.29
CA ALA A 40 12.28 27.16 1.53
C ALA A 40 11.33 26.61 0.46
N VAL A 41 10.10 27.12 0.43
CA VAL A 41 9.13 26.80 -0.64
C VAL A 41 9.78 27.14 -1.98
N PRO A 42 9.76 26.23 -2.98
CA PRO A 42 10.33 26.50 -4.29
C PRO A 42 9.78 27.80 -4.89
N ALA A 43 10.65 28.60 -5.53
CA ALA A 43 10.27 29.89 -6.14
C ALA A 43 9.19 29.75 -7.23
N THR A 44 9.07 28.56 -7.82
CA THR A 44 7.99 28.14 -8.72
C THR A 44 7.52 26.76 -8.31
N LEU A 45 6.21 26.59 -8.11
CA LEU A 45 5.64 25.28 -7.81
C LEU A 45 5.81 24.33 -9.00
N PRO A 46 6.13 23.04 -8.75
CA PRO A 46 6.17 22.04 -9.81
C PRO A 46 4.78 21.82 -10.41
N THR A 47 4.75 21.31 -11.64
CA THR A 47 3.52 20.79 -12.26
C THR A 47 2.94 19.70 -11.36
N PRO A 48 1.64 19.77 -10.98
CA PRO A 48 1.06 18.77 -10.12
C PRO A 48 1.09 17.36 -10.74
N VAL A 49 1.12 16.35 -9.89
CA VAL A 49 1.02 14.93 -10.25
C VAL A 49 -0.26 14.37 -9.63
N LEU A 50 -1.10 13.72 -10.43
CA LEU A 50 -2.20 12.89 -9.96
C LEU A 50 -1.85 11.42 -10.21
N LEU A 51 -1.60 10.71 -9.11
CA LEU A 51 -1.30 9.28 -9.09
C LEU A 51 -2.60 8.49 -8.88
N ILE A 52 -2.97 7.68 -9.86
CA ILE A 52 -4.25 6.95 -9.90
C ILE A 52 -3.95 5.46 -9.86
N SER A 53 -4.59 4.73 -8.95
CA SER A 53 -4.53 3.27 -8.91
C SER A 53 -5.88 2.65 -9.22
N ILE A 54 -5.89 1.66 -10.10
CA ILE A 54 -7.01 0.74 -10.32
C ILE A 54 -6.57 -0.62 -9.82
N ASP A 55 -7.04 -1.00 -8.64
CA ASP A 55 -6.66 -2.25 -7.97
C ASP A 55 -6.99 -3.47 -8.84
N GLY A 56 -6.06 -4.42 -8.92
CA GLY A 56 -6.28 -5.69 -9.62
C GLY A 56 -6.47 -5.57 -11.14
N LEU A 57 -6.22 -4.41 -11.77
CA LEU A 57 -6.30 -4.26 -13.22
C LEU A 57 -5.11 -4.97 -13.90
N ARG A 58 -5.42 -6.10 -14.55
CA ARG A 58 -4.43 -6.91 -15.29
C ARG A 58 -3.98 -6.22 -16.58
N ALA A 59 -2.67 -6.24 -16.86
CA ALA A 59 -2.06 -5.47 -17.95
C ALA A 59 -2.68 -5.71 -19.34
N ASP A 60 -3.03 -6.96 -19.66
CA ASP A 60 -3.61 -7.36 -20.94
C ASP A 60 -5.03 -6.79 -21.17
N MET A 61 -5.71 -6.33 -20.12
CA MET A 61 -7.06 -5.77 -20.23
C MET A 61 -7.08 -4.46 -21.04
N LEU A 62 -5.96 -3.72 -21.08
CA LEU A 62 -5.84 -2.50 -21.89
C LEU A 62 -6.03 -2.75 -23.39
N ASP A 63 -5.70 -3.95 -23.86
CA ASP A 63 -5.73 -4.28 -25.29
C ASP A 63 -7.04 -4.99 -25.71
N ARG A 64 -8.00 -5.16 -24.78
CA ARG A 64 -9.28 -5.87 -25.05
C ARG A 64 -10.40 -5.01 -25.63
N GLY A 65 -10.15 -3.72 -25.84
CA GLY A 65 -11.14 -2.78 -26.39
C GLY A 65 -12.27 -2.41 -25.44
N ILE A 66 -12.08 -2.63 -24.13
CA ILE A 66 -13.06 -2.30 -23.07
C ILE A 66 -12.68 -1.04 -22.27
N THR A 67 -11.57 -0.39 -22.61
CA THR A 67 -11.02 0.77 -21.91
C THR A 67 -10.75 1.96 -22.86
N PRO A 68 -11.78 2.56 -23.48
CA PRO A 68 -11.60 3.65 -24.43
C PRO A 68 -10.97 4.92 -23.81
N ASN A 69 -11.23 5.25 -22.54
CA ASN A 69 -10.64 6.42 -21.90
C ASN A 69 -9.17 6.21 -21.52
N LEU A 70 -8.81 5.01 -21.06
CA LEU A 70 -7.41 4.64 -20.89
C LEU A 70 -6.68 4.60 -22.24
N SER A 71 -7.34 4.13 -23.31
CA SER A 71 -6.80 4.17 -24.67
C SER A 71 -6.49 5.60 -25.12
N ARG A 72 -7.39 6.55 -24.81
CA ARG A 72 -7.15 7.99 -25.03
C ARG A 72 -5.94 8.49 -24.24
N MET A 73 -5.81 8.11 -22.97
CA MET A 73 -4.66 8.47 -22.13
C MET A 73 -3.34 7.90 -22.68
N VAL A 74 -3.34 6.66 -23.17
CA VAL A 74 -2.18 6.02 -23.82
C VAL A 74 -1.81 6.72 -25.12
N HIS A 75 -2.79 7.01 -25.98
CA HIS A 75 -2.56 7.66 -27.28
C HIS A 75 -1.81 8.98 -27.12
N ASP A 76 -2.24 9.78 -26.16
CA ASP A 76 -1.71 11.12 -25.90
C ASP A 76 -0.55 11.14 -24.87
N GLY A 77 -0.04 9.96 -24.52
CA GLY A 77 0.93 9.78 -23.46
C GLY A 77 1.86 8.61 -23.72
N VAL A 78 2.18 7.88 -22.66
CA VAL A 78 3.03 6.71 -22.71
C VAL A 78 2.38 5.55 -21.96
N ARG A 79 2.78 4.33 -22.31
CA ARG A 79 2.50 3.13 -21.52
C ARG A 79 3.74 2.25 -21.41
N ALA A 80 3.83 1.44 -20.36
CA ALA A 80 4.70 0.27 -20.39
C ALA A 80 3.98 -0.90 -21.06
N GLN A 81 4.73 -1.88 -21.62
CA GLN A 81 4.14 -3.16 -22.03
C GLN A 81 3.42 -3.84 -20.86
N TRP A 82 4.05 -3.80 -19.68
CA TRP A 82 3.44 -4.07 -18.38
C TRP A 82 4.35 -3.50 -17.28
N MET A 83 3.81 -3.42 -16.07
CA MET A 83 4.58 -3.21 -14.84
C MET A 83 4.61 -4.53 -14.05
N THR A 84 5.79 -4.94 -13.60
CA THR A 84 5.95 -6.13 -12.75
C THR A 84 5.76 -5.71 -11.29
N PRO A 85 4.83 -6.34 -10.55
CA PRO A 85 4.68 -6.05 -9.13
C PRO A 85 5.86 -6.61 -8.31
N SER A 86 5.93 -6.22 -7.05
CA SER A 86 6.78 -6.85 -6.05
C SER A 86 6.14 -8.11 -5.48
N TYR A 87 6.98 -9.01 -4.97
CA TYR A 87 6.51 -10.19 -4.25
C TYR A 87 6.20 -9.84 -2.77
N PRO A 88 5.10 -10.37 -2.20
CA PRO A 88 4.00 -11.03 -2.90
C PRO A 88 3.15 -9.98 -3.66
N SER A 89 2.50 -10.39 -4.75
CA SER A 89 1.67 -9.51 -5.60
C SER A 89 0.31 -9.17 -4.95
N LEU A 90 0.36 -8.60 -3.74
CA LEU A 90 -0.78 -8.21 -2.89
C LEU A 90 -0.92 -6.70 -2.80
N THR A 91 -2.14 -6.26 -2.45
CA THR A 91 -2.56 -4.86 -2.45
C THR A 91 -1.69 -3.92 -1.64
N PHE A 92 -1.63 -4.08 -0.32
CA PHE A 92 -0.92 -3.13 0.54
C PHE A 92 0.60 -3.13 0.30
N PRO A 93 1.27 -4.29 0.13
CA PRO A 93 2.67 -4.33 -0.24
C PRO A 93 2.97 -3.53 -1.52
N ASN A 94 2.17 -3.71 -2.58
CA ASN A 94 2.48 -3.12 -3.88
C ASN A 94 2.07 -1.65 -4.02
N HIS A 95 0.93 -1.24 -3.44
CA HIS A 95 0.57 0.17 -3.36
C HIS A 95 1.62 0.97 -2.57
N TYR A 96 2.15 0.40 -1.49
CA TYR A 96 3.17 1.06 -0.69
C TYR A 96 4.55 1.00 -1.35
N THR A 97 4.85 -0.06 -2.12
CA THR A 97 6.01 -0.10 -3.02
C THR A 97 5.98 1.05 -4.03
N ILE A 98 4.86 1.24 -4.74
CA ILE A 98 4.71 2.34 -5.71
C ILE A 98 4.93 3.70 -5.04
N ALA A 99 4.44 3.86 -3.81
CA ALA A 99 4.56 5.11 -3.07
C ALA A 99 5.96 5.38 -2.49
N THR A 100 6.83 4.36 -2.35
CA THR A 100 8.13 4.49 -1.65
C THR A 100 9.34 4.13 -2.52
N GLY A 101 9.12 3.41 -3.62
CA GLY A 101 10.16 2.79 -4.43
C GLY A 101 10.89 1.65 -3.72
N LEU A 102 10.42 1.22 -2.55
CA LEU A 102 11.02 0.11 -1.79
C LEU A 102 10.26 -1.17 -2.05
N ARG A 103 10.93 -2.31 -2.05
CA ARG A 103 10.28 -3.63 -2.03
C ARG A 103 9.66 -3.90 -0.65
N PRO A 104 8.70 -4.84 -0.54
CA PRO A 104 8.05 -5.20 0.73
C PRO A 104 9.01 -5.55 1.87
N ASP A 105 10.12 -6.21 1.53
CA ASP A 105 11.17 -6.57 2.47
C ASP A 105 11.84 -5.34 3.12
N HIS A 106 11.93 -4.21 2.41
CA HIS A 106 12.56 -2.99 2.90
C HIS A 106 11.58 -2.00 3.55
N HIS A 107 10.36 -1.87 3.01
CA HIS A 107 9.36 -0.96 3.60
C HIS A 107 8.54 -1.58 4.75
N GLY A 108 8.62 -2.90 4.94
CA GLY A 108 8.06 -3.59 6.10
C GLY A 108 6.56 -3.88 6.06
N ILE A 109 5.87 -3.60 4.95
CA ILE A 109 4.49 -4.04 4.69
C ILE A 109 4.59 -5.28 3.82
N VAL A 110 4.89 -6.41 4.46
CA VAL A 110 5.32 -7.64 3.77
C VAL A 110 4.14 -8.47 3.25
N HIS A 111 2.95 -8.24 3.77
CA HIS A 111 1.72 -8.94 3.41
C HIS A 111 0.48 -8.13 3.87
N ASN A 112 -0.70 -8.41 3.33
CA ASN A 112 -1.98 -7.86 3.82
C ASN A 112 -2.36 -8.36 5.24
N SER A 113 -1.61 -9.33 5.77
CA SER A 113 -1.74 -9.84 7.13
C SER A 113 -0.38 -10.31 7.61
N MET A 114 0.11 -9.72 8.70
CA MET A 114 1.45 -9.96 9.22
C MET A 114 1.47 -9.80 10.74
N GLN A 115 2.55 -10.24 11.36
CA GLN A 115 2.76 -10.13 12.80
C GLN A 115 4.09 -9.46 13.11
N ASP A 116 4.11 -8.72 14.21
CA ASP A 116 5.28 -8.08 14.77
C ASP A 116 5.25 -8.29 16.30
N PRO A 117 6.34 -8.76 16.93
CA PRO A 117 6.35 -9.02 18.36
C PRO A 117 6.03 -7.81 19.25
N LEU A 118 6.27 -6.59 18.76
CA LEU A 118 6.06 -5.35 19.50
C LEU A 118 4.72 -4.69 19.16
N LEU A 119 4.32 -4.75 17.88
CA LEU A 119 3.11 -4.07 17.40
C LEU A 119 1.87 -4.98 17.38
N GLY A 120 2.04 -6.30 17.49
CA GLY A 120 0.96 -7.27 17.46
C GLY A 120 0.64 -7.75 16.05
N THR A 121 -0.64 -7.73 15.68
CA THR A 121 -1.12 -8.20 14.37
C THR A 121 -1.49 -7.02 13.49
N PHE A 122 -1.11 -7.10 12.23
CA PHE A 122 -1.59 -6.22 11.18
C PHE A 122 -2.56 -7.00 10.28
N GLN A 123 -3.71 -6.40 9.99
CA GLN A 123 -4.64 -6.82 8.95
C GLN A 123 -5.18 -5.57 8.26
N ILE A 124 -5.38 -5.62 6.95
CA ILE A 124 -5.89 -4.46 6.19
C ILE A 124 -7.28 -3.99 6.64
N SER A 125 -8.07 -4.87 7.25
CA SER A 125 -9.37 -4.54 7.85
C SER A 125 -9.28 -3.88 9.22
N ASP A 126 -8.11 -3.94 9.88
CA ASP A 126 -7.89 -3.32 11.18
C ASP A 126 -7.39 -1.88 11.01
N ARG A 127 -8.31 -0.92 11.11
CA ARG A 127 -8.01 0.51 10.97
C ARG A 127 -7.04 1.03 12.03
N ALA A 128 -6.99 0.43 13.22
CA ALA A 128 -6.04 0.83 14.25
C ALA A 128 -4.61 0.44 13.84
N ALA A 129 -4.41 -0.78 13.33
CA ALA A 129 -3.14 -1.22 12.80
C ALA A 129 -2.73 -0.43 11.54
N VAL A 130 -3.67 -0.23 10.60
CA VAL A 130 -3.43 0.54 9.36
C VAL A 130 -3.04 1.99 9.67
N GLY A 131 -3.66 2.62 10.68
CA GLY A 131 -3.36 4.00 11.09
C GLY A 131 -2.08 4.19 11.91
N ASP A 132 -1.43 3.10 12.36
CA ASP A 132 -0.21 3.15 13.17
C ASP A 132 1.04 3.22 12.29
N GLY A 133 1.66 4.40 12.26
CA GLY A 133 2.87 4.72 11.49
C GLY A 133 4.06 3.78 11.71
N ARG A 134 4.11 3.03 12.82
CA ARG A 134 5.21 2.10 13.13
C ARG A 134 5.23 0.87 12.22
N TRP A 135 4.12 0.54 11.57
CA TRP A 135 4.09 -0.50 10.53
C TRP A 135 4.76 -0.04 9.23
N TRP A 136 4.78 1.25 8.96
CA TRP A 136 5.11 1.80 7.65
C TRP A 136 6.55 2.32 7.63
N GLY A 137 7.46 1.52 7.07
CA GLY A 137 8.85 1.93 6.85
C GLY A 137 9.03 2.84 5.64
N GLY A 138 10.25 3.32 5.40
CA GLY A 138 10.56 4.16 4.25
C GLY A 138 9.93 5.56 4.28
N GLU A 139 10.08 6.29 3.18
CA GLU A 139 9.47 7.60 2.97
C GLU A 139 8.50 7.55 1.79
N PRO A 140 7.18 7.50 2.02
CA PRO A 140 6.23 7.53 0.93
C PRO A 140 6.18 8.93 0.31
N ILE A 141 5.80 9.00 -0.97
CA ILE A 141 5.89 10.19 -1.79
C ILE A 141 5.18 11.42 -1.17
N TRP A 142 4.06 11.23 -0.48
CA TRP A 142 3.38 12.33 0.21
C TRP A 142 4.19 12.87 1.39
N VAL A 143 4.95 12.05 2.12
CA VAL A 143 5.85 12.53 3.18
C VAL A 143 6.98 13.36 2.57
N GLY A 144 7.58 12.90 1.47
CA GLY A 144 8.61 13.65 0.75
C GLY A 144 8.11 15.02 0.25
N VAL A 145 6.90 15.07 -0.30
CA VAL A 145 6.22 16.31 -0.73
C VAL A 145 6.04 17.29 0.43
N GLU A 146 5.48 16.84 1.55
CA GLU A 146 5.24 17.69 2.73
C GLU A 146 6.56 18.20 3.33
N LYS A 147 7.61 17.36 3.39
CA LYS A 147 8.94 17.76 3.86
C LYS A 147 9.62 18.78 2.95
N ALA A 148 9.31 18.77 1.65
CA ALA A 148 9.79 19.76 0.69
C ALA A 148 9.03 21.09 0.75
N GLY A 149 8.08 21.26 1.67
CA GLY A 149 7.25 22.46 1.78
C GLY A 149 6.17 22.55 0.68
N LEU A 150 5.84 21.42 0.07
CA LEU A 150 4.74 21.26 -0.89
C LEU A 150 3.56 20.54 -0.21
N HIS A 151 2.43 20.43 -0.90
CA HIS A 151 1.22 19.86 -0.30
C HIS A 151 0.71 18.62 -1.05
N ALA A 152 0.32 17.59 -0.30
CA ALA A 152 -0.29 16.38 -0.81
C ALA A 152 -1.77 16.26 -0.42
N ALA A 153 -2.59 15.76 -1.36
CA ALA A 153 -3.99 15.45 -1.14
C ALA A 153 -4.27 13.99 -1.54
N THR A 154 -4.63 13.15 -0.58
CA THR A 154 -4.75 11.70 -0.82
C THR A 154 -6.19 11.22 -0.71
N TRP A 155 -6.70 10.59 -1.76
CA TRP A 155 -7.92 9.79 -1.69
C TRP A 155 -7.53 8.33 -1.48
N ALA A 156 -7.61 7.88 -0.22
CA ALA A 156 -7.50 6.49 0.22
C ALA A 156 -6.34 5.64 -0.35
N TRP A 157 -5.11 6.18 -0.37
CA TRP A 157 -3.93 5.37 -0.72
C TRP A 157 -3.41 4.59 0.50
N PRO A 158 -3.07 3.28 0.38
CA PRO A 158 -2.51 2.52 1.49
C PRO A 158 -1.31 3.21 2.17
N GLY A 159 -1.45 3.49 3.46
CA GLY A 159 -0.46 4.20 4.28
C GLY A 159 -0.71 5.70 4.44
N SER A 160 -1.54 6.33 3.60
CA SER A 160 -1.82 7.78 3.70
C SER A 160 -2.60 8.17 4.97
N GLU A 161 -3.25 7.18 5.60
CA GLU A 161 -3.96 7.31 6.87
C GLU A 161 -3.05 7.18 8.10
N ALA A 162 -1.76 6.90 7.95
CA ALA A 162 -0.80 6.78 9.04
C ALA A 162 0.05 8.05 9.18
N ALA A 163 0.51 8.35 10.39
CA ALA A 163 1.52 9.38 10.62
C ALA A 163 2.92 8.80 10.39
N ILE A 164 3.36 8.78 9.14
CA ILE A 164 4.62 8.14 8.74
C ILE A 164 5.74 9.15 8.93
N GLN A 165 6.74 8.79 9.75
CA GLN A 165 7.78 9.73 10.22
C GLN A 165 7.20 11.00 10.87
N GLY A 166 6.03 10.88 11.51
CA GLY A 166 5.31 12.01 12.11
C GLY A 166 4.58 12.92 11.11
N VAL A 167 4.59 12.60 9.82
CA VAL A 167 4.01 13.42 8.75
C VAL A 167 2.77 12.73 8.17
N ARG A 168 1.77 13.54 7.80
CA ARG A 168 0.55 13.12 7.09
C ARG A 168 0.35 14.02 5.88
N PRO A 169 -0.37 13.55 4.84
CA PRO A 169 -0.81 14.44 3.77
C PRO A 169 -1.62 15.62 4.32
N SER A 170 -1.39 16.81 3.76
CA SER A 170 -2.12 18.05 4.06
C SER A 170 -3.63 17.87 3.95
N ARG A 171 -4.09 17.11 2.95
CA ARG A 171 -5.48 16.67 2.81
C ARG A 171 -5.55 15.16 2.66
N ARG A 172 -6.53 14.53 3.31
CA ARG A 172 -6.75 13.09 3.18
C ARG A 172 -8.23 12.75 3.33
N GLN A 173 -8.69 11.84 2.48
CA GLN A 173 -9.95 11.13 2.63
C GLN A 173 -9.62 9.72 3.14
N ALA A 174 -10.23 9.34 4.26
CA ALA A 174 -10.18 7.98 4.76
C ALA A 174 -10.86 7.03 3.77
N PHE A 175 -10.38 5.78 3.65
CA PHE A 175 -11.01 4.81 2.76
C PHE A 175 -12.49 4.60 3.12
N ASP A 176 -13.33 4.76 2.10
CA ASP A 176 -14.79 4.65 2.14
C ASP A 176 -15.26 3.90 0.89
N ALA A 177 -15.57 2.61 1.06
CA ALA A 177 -16.01 1.71 0.00
C ALA A 177 -17.39 2.10 -0.55
N ASP A 178 -18.22 2.77 0.25
CA ASP A 178 -19.58 3.15 -0.15
C ASP A 178 -19.59 4.36 -1.10
N MET A 179 -18.48 5.12 -1.18
CA MET A 179 -18.37 6.26 -2.06
C MET A 179 -18.23 5.81 -3.53
N PRO A 180 -19.17 6.17 -4.44
CA PRO A 180 -19.12 5.75 -5.84
C PRO A 180 -17.93 6.34 -6.60
N PRO A 181 -17.39 5.66 -7.63
CA PRO A 181 -16.20 6.11 -8.37
C PRO A 181 -16.23 7.58 -8.81
N ASN A 182 -17.34 8.05 -9.41
CA ASN A 182 -17.44 9.44 -9.87
C ASN A 182 -17.43 10.45 -8.71
N ALA A 183 -17.97 10.11 -7.54
CA ALA A 183 -17.92 11.00 -6.37
C ALA A 183 -16.48 11.15 -5.85
N ARG A 184 -15.65 10.12 -5.97
CA ARG A 184 -14.21 10.17 -5.66
C ARG A 184 -13.49 11.10 -6.61
N VAL A 185 -13.78 10.97 -7.91
CA VAL A 185 -13.26 11.84 -8.96
C VAL A 185 -13.65 13.30 -8.70
N ASP A 186 -14.93 13.55 -8.40
CA ASP A 186 -15.44 14.90 -8.09
C ASP A 186 -14.74 15.50 -6.88
N GLN A 187 -14.46 14.70 -5.84
CA GLN A 187 -13.73 15.16 -4.65
C GLN A 187 -12.28 15.54 -4.99
N VAL A 188 -11.58 14.73 -5.79
CA VAL A 188 -10.21 15.02 -6.25
C VAL A 188 -10.16 16.26 -7.13
N LEU A 189 -11.10 16.41 -8.07
CA LEU A 189 -11.23 17.61 -8.90
C LEU A 189 -11.51 18.84 -8.04
N GLY A 190 -12.37 18.71 -7.03
CA GLY A 190 -12.68 19.79 -6.08
C GLY A 190 -11.47 20.28 -5.28
N TRP A 191 -10.47 19.42 -5.02
CA TRP A 191 -9.22 19.86 -4.38
C TRP A 191 -8.35 20.75 -5.28
N LEU A 192 -8.51 20.67 -6.61
CA LEU A 192 -7.84 21.58 -7.55
C LEU A 192 -8.51 22.95 -7.62
N ASP A 193 -9.82 23.00 -7.35
CA ASP A 193 -10.64 24.21 -7.39
C ASP A 193 -10.60 25.01 -6.08
N ASP A 194 -10.20 24.38 -4.97
CA ASP A 194 -10.24 24.99 -3.65
C ASP A 194 -9.15 26.05 -3.45
N THR A 195 -9.53 27.32 -3.59
CA THR A 195 -8.68 28.48 -3.34
C THR A 195 -8.49 28.81 -1.86
N GLY A 196 -9.23 28.15 -0.96
CA GLY A 196 -9.20 28.39 0.48
C GLY A 196 -8.08 27.69 1.23
N ALA A 197 -7.36 26.77 0.59
CA ALA A 197 -6.18 26.13 1.16
C ALA A 197 -5.09 25.92 0.10
N PRO A 198 -3.85 25.60 0.50
CA PRO A 198 -2.77 25.41 -0.44
C PRO A 198 -3.11 24.37 -1.51
N ARG A 199 -2.83 24.73 -2.76
CA ARG A 199 -3.06 23.84 -3.90
C ARG A 199 -2.12 22.64 -3.79
N PRO A 200 -2.61 21.39 -3.89
CA PRO A 200 -1.76 20.22 -3.83
C PRO A 200 -0.89 20.07 -5.09
N GLN A 201 0.37 19.68 -4.90
CA GLN A 201 1.28 19.28 -5.98
C GLN A 201 1.22 17.77 -6.20
N LEU A 202 0.86 16.99 -5.18
CA LEU A 202 0.58 15.57 -5.32
C LEU A 202 -0.87 15.31 -4.97
N LEU A 203 -1.58 14.61 -5.85
CA LEU A 203 -2.89 14.05 -5.61
C LEU A 203 -2.83 12.53 -5.78
N THR A 204 -3.60 11.80 -4.98
CA THR A 204 -3.78 10.34 -5.19
C THR A 204 -5.26 9.97 -5.29
N LEU A 205 -5.56 8.97 -6.12
CA LEU A 205 -6.91 8.43 -6.31
C LEU A 205 -6.85 6.90 -6.42
N TYR A 206 -7.77 6.21 -5.77
CA TYR A 206 -7.80 4.75 -5.66
C TYR A 206 -9.20 4.19 -5.96
N PHE A 207 -9.23 3.06 -6.69
CA PHE A 207 -10.43 2.31 -7.07
C PHE A 207 -10.23 0.81 -6.83
N GLU A 208 -11.06 0.19 -5.99
CA GLU A 208 -11.04 -1.24 -5.63
C GLU A 208 -11.93 -2.12 -6.51
N GLN A 209 -12.87 -1.53 -7.26
CA GLN A 209 -14.00 -2.26 -7.84
C GLN A 209 -13.59 -3.36 -8.84
N VAL A 210 -12.46 -3.18 -9.51
CA VAL A 210 -11.93 -4.16 -10.47
C VAL A 210 -11.39 -5.38 -9.74
N ASP A 211 -10.63 -5.19 -8.67
CA ASP A 211 -10.14 -6.26 -7.81
C ASP A 211 -11.29 -7.02 -7.15
N GLU A 212 -12.28 -6.32 -6.59
CA GLU A 212 -13.47 -6.93 -5.97
C GLU A 212 -14.23 -7.82 -6.96
N ALA A 213 -14.53 -7.32 -8.17
CA ALA A 213 -15.18 -8.11 -9.20
C ALA A 213 -14.31 -9.29 -9.66
N GLY A 214 -12.98 -9.09 -9.68
CA GLY A 214 -12.01 -10.13 -9.99
C GLY A 214 -12.07 -11.24 -8.96
N HIS A 215 -12.06 -10.91 -7.68
CA HIS A 215 -12.21 -11.86 -6.59
C HIS A 215 -13.54 -12.60 -6.65
N ASP A 216 -14.67 -11.92 -6.82
CA ASP A 216 -15.99 -12.54 -6.75
C ASP A 216 -16.30 -13.44 -7.95
N HIS A 217 -15.83 -13.08 -9.14
CA HIS A 217 -16.25 -13.70 -10.40
C HIS A 217 -15.10 -14.29 -11.24
N GLY A 218 -13.85 -13.92 -10.98
CA GLY A 218 -12.68 -14.30 -11.74
C GLY A 218 -12.36 -13.35 -12.90
N PRO A 219 -11.09 -13.33 -13.37
CA PRO A 219 -10.60 -12.33 -14.33
C PRO A 219 -11.12 -12.50 -15.77
N GLU A 220 -11.75 -13.63 -16.08
CA GLU A 220 -12.34 -13.89 -17.40
C GLU A 220 -13.88 -13.68 -17.41
N SER A 221 -14.44 -13.19 -16.31
CA SER A 221 -15.87 -12.99 -16.15
C SER A 221 -16.38 -11.72 -16.86
N ARG A 222 -17.70 -11.67 -17.08
CA ARG A 222 -18.36 -10.47 -17.61
C ARG A 222 -18.33 -9.35 -16.57
N GLU A 223 -18.46 -9.70 -15.30
CA GLU A 223 -18.50 -8.81 -14.15
C GLU A 223 -17.17 -8.08 -13.98
N TYR A 224 -16.04 -8.80 -14.10
CA TYR A 224 -14.71 -8.17 -14.12
C TYR A 224 -14.55 -7.20 -15.29
N ALA A 225 -14.95 -7.60 -16.51
CA ALA A 225 -14.92 -6.71 -17.68
C ALA A 225 -15.83 -5.48 -17.52
N GLN A 226 -16.98 -5.63 -16.86
CA GLN A 226 -17.91 -4.53 -16.56
C GLN A 226 -17.36 -3.58 -15.51
N ALA A 227 -16.70 -4.09 -14.47
CA ALA A 227 -16.03 -3.26 -13.47
C ALA A 227 -14.92 -2.43 -14.13
N ILE A 228 -14.11 -3.03 -15.01
CA ILE A 228 -13.09 -2.32 -15.80
C ILE A 228 -13.72 -1.21 -16.64
N ALA A 229 -14.78 -1.50 -17.40
CA ALA A 229 -15.47 -0.50 -18.21
C ALA A 229 -16.08 0.62 -17.35
N SER A 230 -16.58 0.30 -16.15
CA SER A 230 -17.13 1.30 -15.22
C SER A 230 -16.05 2.21 -14.65
N ILE A 231 -14.87 1.69 -14.30
CA ILE A 231 -13.76 2.51 -13.83
C ILE A 231 -13.15 3.31 -14.98
N ASP A 232 -13.04 2.74 -16.19
CA ASP A 232 -12.64 3.49 -17.38
C ASP A 232 -13.58 4.69 -17.65
N ALA A 233 -14.89 4.53 -17.46
CA ALA A 233 -15.83 5.64 -17.55
C ALA A 233 -15.59 6.73 -16.48
N ALA A 234 -15.22 6.35 -15.25
CA ALA A 234 -14.82 7.29 -14.21
C ALA A 234 -13.50 8.01 -14.54
N ILE A 235 -12.56 7.34 -15.19
CA ILE A 235 -11.37 7.98 -15.76
C ILE A 235 -11.75 8.95 -16.88
N GLY A 236 -12.75 8.62 -17.71
CA GLY A 236 -13.34 9.55 -18.68
C GLY A 236 -13.86 10.82 -18.02
N HIS A 237 -14.66 10.68 -16.96
CA HIS A 237 -15.17 11.78 -16.16
C HIS A 237 -14.05 12.64 -15.55
N LEU A 238 -12.99 12.02 -15.06
CA LEU A 238 -11.80 12.72 -14.55
C LEU A 238 -11.12 13.55 -15.65
N LEU A 239 -10.84 12.95 -16.81
CA LEU A 239 -10.17 13.60 -17.93
C LEU A 239 -10.98 14.79 -18.46
N ASP A 240 -12.29 14.61 -18.60
CA ASP A 240 -13.20 15.67 -19.06
C ASP A 240 -13.32 16.79 -18.01
N GLY A 241 -13.38 16.44 -16.72
CA GLY A 241 -13.36 17.39 -15.61
C GLY A 241 -12.08 18.21 -15.52
N LEU A 242 -10.92 17.62 -15.80
CA LEU A 242 -9.64 18.32 -15.92
C LEU A 242 -9.61 19.24 -17.15
N ALA A 243 -10.15 18.79 -18.28
CA ALA A 243 -10.21 19.60 -19.51
C ALA A 243 -11.07 20.85 -19.31
N GLN A 244 -12.23 20.72 -18.67
CA GLN A 244 -13.13 21.84 -18.36
C GLN A 244 -12.48 22.90 -17.46
N ARG A 245 -11.53 22.49 -16.61
CA ARG A 245 -10.74 23.37 -15.74
C ARG A 245 -9.51 23.96 -16.43
N GLY A 246 -9.21 23.57 -17.67
CA GLY A 246 -7.97 23.92 -18.35
C GLY A 246 -6.73 23.30 -17.69
N GLU A 247 -6.90 22.21 -16.94
CA GLU A 247 -5.84 21.55 -16.17
C GLU A 247 -5.26 20.31 -16.87
N LEU A 248 -5.98 19.74 -17.84
CA LEU A 248 -5.60 18.47 -18.48
C LEU A 248 -4.16 18.46 -19.05
N ASP A 249 -3.70 19.58 -19.62
CA ASP A 249 -2.34 19.73 -20.16
C ASP A 249 -1.37 20.44 -19.18
N ARG A 250 -1.84 20.71 -17.96
CA ARG A 250 -1.09 21.38 -16.88
C ARG A 250 -0.91 20.49 -15.64
N ILE A 251 -1.29 19.21 -15.75
CA ILE A 251 -1.10 18.18 -14.74
C ILE A 251 -0.45 16.95 -15.35
N ASN A 252 0.40 16.27 -14.58
CA ASN A 252 0.93 14.96 -14.92
C ASN A 252 0.04 13.88 -14.30
N LEU A 253 -0.59 13.07 -15.16
CA LEU A 253 -1.37 11.90 -14.76
C LEU A 253 -0.47 10.67 -14.81
N VAL A 254 -0.40 9.93 -13.72
CA VAL A 254 0.27 8.62 -13.64
C VAL A 254 -0.76 7.61 -13.17
N LEU A 255 -1.16 6.71 -14.06
CA LEU A 255 -2.09 5.64 -13.77
C LEU A 255 -1.35 4.32 -13.66
N VAL A 256 -1.62 3.59 -12.57
CA VAL A 256 -1.02 2.30 -12.25
C VAL A 256 -2.10 1.29 -11.86
N SER A 257 -1.71 0.03 -11.83
CA SER A 257 -2.30 -0.95 -10.91
C SER A 257 -1.21 -1.54 -10.05
N ASP A 258 -1.59 -2.16 -8.95
CA ASP A 258 -0.70 -2.74 -7.97
C ASP A 258 -0.32 -4.19 -8.30
N HIS A 259 -1.27 -4.96 -8.85
CA HIS A 259 -1.09 -6.31 -9.36
C HIS A 259 -2.13 -6.65 -10.45
N GLY A 260 -1.98 -7.83 -11.05
CA GLY A 260 -3.01 -8.43 -11.90
C GLY A 260 -3.96 -9.34 -11.11
N MET A 261 -4.56 -10.32 -11.81
CA MET A 261 -5.57 -11.23 -11.27
C MET A 261 -5.52 -12.59 -12.00
N ALA A 262 -5.47 -13.68 -11.23
CA ALA A 262 -5.49 -15.05 -11.74
C ALA A 262 -6.81 -15.75 -11.39
N ALA A 263 -7.24 -16.69 -12.24
CA ALA A 263 -8.44 -17.49 -11.97
C ALA A 263 -8.14 -18.62 -10.99
N VAL A 264 -9.02 -18.83 -10.01
CA VAL A 264 -8.97 -19.95 -9.06
C VAL A 264 -10.22 -20.82 -9.24
N PRO A 265 -10.07 -22.02 -9.84
CA PRO A 265 -11.17 -22.96 -9.98
C PRO A 265 -11.73 -23.42 -8.63
N PRO A 266 -13.03 -23.78 -8.53
CA PRO A 266 -13.69 -24.17 -7.28
C PRO A 266 -12.96 -25.21 -6.43
N LYS A 267 -12.28 -26.15 -7.08
CA LYS A 267 -11.59 -27.30 -6.46
C LYS A 267 -10.11 -27.05 -6.19
N GLN A 268 -9.56 -25.90 -6.60
CA GLN A 268 -8.15 -25.56 -6.42
C GLN A 268 -7.95 -24.76 -5.14
N VAL A 269 -8.36 -25.35 -4.03
CA VAL A 269 -8.23 -24.76 -2.71
C VAL A 269 -7.83 -25.85 -1.74
N LEU A 270 -6.69 -25.65 -1.09
CA LEU A 270 -6.15 -26.57 -0.09
C LEU A 270 -6.50 -26.06 1.31
N ALA A 271 -6.88 -26.97 2.21
CA ALA A 271 -6.98 -26.60 3.62
C ALA A 271 -5.56 -26.47 4.19
N VAL A 272 -5.22 -25.35 4.85
CA VAL A 272 -3.88 -25.20 5.46
C VAL A 272 -3.60 -26.30 6.49
N GLU A 273 -4.64 -26.82 7.14
CA GLU A 273 -4.54 -27.94 8.08
C GLU A 273 -4.10 -29.26 7.40
N GLU A 274 -4.23 -29.38 6.08
CA GLU A 274 -3.71 -30.51 5.30
C GLU A 274 -2.22 -30.32 4.98
N MET A 275 -1.77 -29.08 4.81
CA MET A 275 -0.35 -28.76 4.65
C MET A 275 0.42 -29.06 5.94
N VAL A 276 -0.10 -28.66 7.09
CA VAL A 276 0.57 -28.82 8.40
C VAL A 276 -0.43 -28.88 9.56
N PRO A 277 -0.22 -29.75 10.58
CA PRO A 277 -1.12 -29.82 11.73
C PRO A 277 -1.17 -28.49 12.52
N PRO A 278 -2.36 -27.96 12.84
CA PRO A 278 -2.51 -26.65 13.48
C PRO A 278 -1.90 -26.60 14.90
N GLN A 279 -1.75 -27.74 15.57
CA GLN A 279 -1.10 -27.83 16.89
C GLN A 279 0.42 -27.63 16.80
N GLN A 280 1.03 -27.69 15.61
CA GLN A 280 2.47 -27.56 15.41
C GLN A 280 2.91 -26.16 15.01
N VAL A 281 1.96 -25.33 14.52
CA VAL A 281 2.28 -24.03 13.91
C VAL A 281 1.37 -22.91 14.40
N THR A 282 1.84 -21.68 14.18
CA THR A 282 1.01 -20.49 14.04
C THR A 282 1.02 -20.12 12.56
N VAL A 283 -0.15 -20.04 11.94
CA VAL A 283 -0.30 -19.56 10.56
C VAL A 283 -0.57 -18.06 10.62
N ILE A 284 0.31 -17.28 9.99
CA ILE A 284 0.34 -15.82 10.06
C ILE A 284 -0.44 -15.21 8.89
N SER A 285 -0.33 -15.83 7.70
CA SER A 285 -1.06 -15.42 6.51
C SER A 285 -1.58 -16.63 5.74
N TYR A 286 -2.66 -16.42 4.99
CA TYR A 286 -3.35 -17.42 4.18
C TYR A 286 -3.49 -16.92 2.73
N GLY A 287 -3.96 -17.78 1.83
CA GLY A 287 -4.17 -17.47 0.42
C GLY A 287 -3.07 -18.04 -0.44
N GLN A 288 -2.42 -17.19 -1.23
CA GLN A 288 -1.47 -17.53 -2.28
C GLN A 288 -0.05 -17.60 -1.73
N SER A 289 0.25 -16.75 -0.74
CA SER A 289 1.50 -16.76 0.02
C SER A 289 1.19 -17.04 1.50
N VAL A 290 1.38 -18.29 1.91
CA VAL A 290 1.10 -18.76 3.27
C VAL A 290 2.33 -18.57 4.15
N GLY A 291 2.17 -17.81 5.22
CA GLY A 291 3.22 -17.54 6.19
C GLY A 291 3.07 -18.42 7.43
N ILE A 292 4.10 -19.21 7.74
CA ILE A 292 4.04 -20.23 8.80
C ILE A 292 5.19 -20.04 9.79
N ALA A 293 4.85 -20.01 11.08
CA ALA A 293 5.79 -20.03 12.19
C ALA A 293 5.62 -21.33 12.99
N PRO A 294 6.64 -22.21 13.03
CA PRO A 294 6.60 -23.39 13.89
C PRO A 294 6.52 -23.01 15.37
N ARG A 295 5.75 -23.78 16.15
CA ARG A 295 5.71 -23.65 17.62
C ARG A 295 7.01 -24.15 18.25
N PRO A 296 7.33 -23.75 19.48
CA PRO A 296 8.51 -24.25 20.19
C PRO A 296 8.60 -25.78 20.18
N GLY A 297 9.76 -26.31 19.78
CA GLY A 297 10.00 -27.76 19.67
C GLY A 297 9.46 -28.43 18.39
N GLN A 298 8.72 -27.72 17.53
CA GLN A 298 8.11 -28.28 16.32
C GLN A 298 8.88 -27.97 15.02
N GLN A 299 9.95 -27.14 15.10
CA GLN A 299 10.70 -26.65 13.92
C GLN A 299 11.08 -27.77 12.95
N ALA A 300 11.82 -28.79 13.43
CA ALA A 300 12.34 -29.85 12.57
C ALA A 300 11.21 -30.67 11.90
N ALA A 301 10.13 -30.94 12.63
CA ALA A 301 8.99 -31.70 12.10
C ALA A 301 8.21 -30.91 11.04
N VAL A 302 8.00 -29.61 11.29
CA VAL A 302 7.31 -28.72 10.35
C VAL A 302 8.15 -28.49 9.09
N GLU A 303 9.45 -28.25 9.23
CA GLU A 303 10.35 -28.07 8.10
C GLU A 303 10.47 -29.34 7.25
N ALA A 304 10.62 -30.52 7.87
CA ALA A 304 10.69 -31.79 7.15
C ALA A 304 9.40 -32.09 6.36
N ARG A 305 8.27 -31.54 6.80
CA ARG A 305 6.98 -31.69 6.13
C ARG A 305 6.76 -30.68 5.01
N LEU A 306 7.17 -29.42 5.21
CA LEU A 306 6.79 -28.31 4.32
C LEU A 306 7.85 -27.95 3.30
N LEU A 307 9.14 -27.98 3.64
CA LEU A 307 10.17 -27.42 2.76
C LEU A 307 10.31 -28.22 1.46
N GLY A 308 10.51 -27.50 0.34
CA GLY A 308 10.62 -28.07 -0.99
C GLY A 308 9.33 -27.98 -1.79
N ALA A 309 9.31 -28.72 -2.90
CA ALA A 309 8.20 -28.70 -3.85
C ALA A 309 7.08 -29.68 -3.46
N HIS A 310 5.84 -29.23 -3.59
CA HIS A 310 4.62 -30.03 -3.41
C HIS A 310 3.75 -29.93 -4.66
N PRO A 311 2.72 -30.78 -4.82
CA PRO A 311 1.90 -30.76 -6.03
C PRO A 311 1.12 -29.47 -6.29
N GLN A 312 0.86 -28.64 -5.26
CA GLN A 312 0.08 -27.40 -5.36
C GLN A 312 0.82 -26.16 -4.88
N TYR A 313 2.00 -26.31 -4.28
CA TYR A 313 2.74 -25.21 -3.66
C TYR A 313 4.19 -25.61 -3.45
N ASP A 314 5.04 -24.62 -3.25
CA ASP A 314 6.44 -24.82 -2.87
C ASP A 314 6.71 -24.02 -1.59
N CYS A 315 7.51 -24.54 -0.66
CA CYS A 315 7.87 -23.81 0.55
C CYS A 315 9.37 -23.69 0.74
N TRP A 316 9.77 -22.57 1.33
CA TRP A 316 11.15 -22.27 1.69
C TRP A 316 11.23 -21.73 3.10
N ARG A 317 12.40 -21.86 3.72
CA ARG A 317 12.75 -20.93 4.79
C ARG A 317 12.83 -19.54 4.19
N LYS A 318 12.49 -18.50 4.94
CA LYS A 318 12.51 -17.14 4.40
C LYS A 318 13.88 -16.72 3.81
N GLY A 319 14.98 -17.23 4.35
CA GLY A 319 16.33 -16.96 3.83
C GLY A 319 16.72 -17.76 2.57
N GLU A 320 15.85 -18.66 2.10
CA GLU A 320 16.07 -19.57 0.97
C GLU A 320 15.11 -19.30 -0.19
N LEU A 321 14.30 -18.23 -0.10
CA LEU A 321 13.35 -17.84 -1.14
C LEU A 321 14.08 -17.43 -2.43
N PRO A 322 13.42 -17.55 -3.60
CA PRO A 322 13.96 -17.08 -4.87
C PRO A 322 14.51 -15.65 -4.79
N ALA A 323 15.81 -15.47 -5.07
CA ALA A 323 16.48 -14.18 -4.90
C ALA A 323 15.81 -13.03 -5.68
N ARG A 324 15.23 -13.32 -6.85
CA ARG A 324 14.50 -12.35 -7.69
C ARG A 324 13.22 -11.80 -7.04
N TRP A 325 12.74 -12.38 -5.95
CA TRP A 325 11.61 -11.84 -5.20
C TRP A 325 12.03 -10.72 -4.25
N HIS A 326 13.33 -10.56 -3.97
CA HIS A 326 13.85 -9.55 -3.05
C HIS A 326 13.09 -9.57 -1.70
N TYR A 327 12.86 -10.77 -1.17
CA TYR A 327 11.97 -11.01 -0.04
C TYR A 327 12.52 -12.12 0.84
N GLY A 328 12.63 -11.87 2.16
CA GLY A 328 13.06 -12.88 3.12
C GLY A 328 13.92 -12.37 4.29
N SER A 329 14.40 -11.13 4.24
CA SER A 329 15.26 -10.56 5.28
C SER A 329 14.47 -9.85 6.38
N ASN A 330 13.29 -9.32 6.06
CA ASN A 330 12.50 -8.55 7.02
C ASN A 330 12.06 -9.41 8.22
N PRO A 331 12.11 -8.89 9.46
CA PRO A 331 11.69 -9.63 10.66
C PRO A 331 10.19 -9.99 10.67
N ARG A 332 9.34 -9.25 9.96
CA ARG A 332 7.90 -9.53 9.87
C ARG A 332 7.57 -10.67 8.92
N ILE A 333 8.54 -11.11 8.10
CA ILE A 333 8.36 -12.28 7.24
C ILE A 333 8.44 -13.54 8.10
N PRO A 334 7.41 -14.41 8.02
CA PRO A 334 7.38 -15.67 8.76
C PRO A 334 8.58 -16.57 8.46
N PRO A 335 9.02 -17.43 9.41
CA PRO A 335 10.17 -18.31 9.21
C PRO A 335 10.06 -19.22 7.98
N ILE A 336 8.86 -19.69 7.66
CA ILE A 336 8.56 -20.50 6.48
C ILE A 336 7.51 -19.75 5.65
N VAL A 337 7.75 -19.65 4.35
CA VAL A 337 6.82 -19.09 3.38
C VAL A 337 6.52 -20.17 2.34
N CYS A 338 5.25 -20.45 2.12
CA CYS A 338 4.77 -21.36 1.09
C CYS A 338 4.05 -20.56 0.01
N GLN A 339 4.56 -20.63 -1.23
CA GLN A 339 3.91 -20.05 -2.40
C GLN A 339 3.05 -21.11 -3.07
N MET A 340 1.74 -20.87 -3.12
CA MET A 340 0.82 -21.69 -3.90
C MET A 340 1.14 -21.55 -5.40
N HIS A 341 1.00 -22.62 -6.16
CA HIS A 341 1.05 -22.56 -7.61
C HIS A 341 -0.13 -21.73 -8.14
N GLU A 342 0.04 -21.08 -9.28
CA GLU A 342 -1.00 -20.24 -9.88
C GLU A 342 -2.35 -20.98 -9.97
N GLY A 343 -3.41 -20.32 -9.51
CA GLY A 343 -4.76 -20.88 -9.48
C GLY A 343 -5.10 -21.68 -8.22
N TRP A 344 -4.14 -21.88 -7.31
CA TRP A 344 -4.36 -22.49 -6.00
C TRP A 344 -4.31 -21.49 -4.86
N ASP A 345 -5.21 -21.68 -3.91
CA ASP A 345 -5.15 -21.00 -2.62
C ASP A 345 -5.06 -22.01 -1.48
N ALA A 346 -4.46 -21.61 -0.36
CA ALA A 346 -4.58 -22.33 0.89
C ALA A 346 -5.31 -21.50 1.95
N LEU A 347 -6.41 -22.03 2.47
CA LEU A 347 -7.30 -21.33 3.41
C LEU A 347 -7.62 -22.21 4.61
N PRO A 348 -8.10 -21.64 5.73
CA PRO A 348 -8.60 -22.45 6.84
C PRO A 348 -9.74 -23.35 6.39
N ARG A 349 -9.80 -24.59 6.90
CA ARG A 349 -10.89 -25.53 6.58
C ARG A 349 -12.28 -24.95 6.84
N ALA A 350 -12.42 -24.17 7.92
CA ALA A 350 -13.67 -23.47 8.25
C ALA A 350 -14.12 -22.51 7.13
N ARG A 351 -13.19 -21.70 6.59
CA ARG A 351 -13.45 -20.78 5.47
C ARG A 351 -13.81 -21.51 4.17
N ILE A 352 -13.27 -22.72 3.98
CA ILE A 352 -13.61 -23.56 2.82
C ILE A 352 -15.06 -24.06 2.93
N ALA A 353 -15.54 -24.35 4.14
CA ALA A 353 -16.88 -24.88 4.39
C ALA A 353 -17.99 -23.81 4.38
N GLU A 354 -17.67 -22.53 4.57
CA GLU A 354 -18.65 -21.42 4.70
C GLU A 354 -19.50 -21.18 3.45
N LYS A 355 -18.97 -21.40 2.24
CA LYS A 355 -19.68 -21.11 0.98
C LYS A 355 -19.36 -22.15 -0.10
N PRO A 356 -20.34 -22.55 -0.92
CA PRO A 356 -20.07 -23.23 -2.18
C PRO A 356 -19.11 -22.38 -3.00
N ARG A 357 -18.03 -22.99 -3.51
CA ARG A 357 -17.04 -22.25 -4.30
C ARG A 357 -17.45 -22.23 -5.77
N SER A 358 -17.57 -21.03 -6.32
CA SER A 358 -17.58 -20.78 -7.76
C SER A 358 -16.15 -20.58 -8.27
N LEU A 359 -16.01 -20.49 -9.60
CA LEU A 359 -14.81 -19.87 -10.18
C LEU A 359 -14.70 -18.47 -9.59
N ARG A 360 -13.49 -18.10 -9.17
CA ARG A 360 -13.20 -16.83 -8.54
C ARG A 360 -11.84 -16.31 -8.99
N GLY A 361 -11.46 -15.12 -8.54
CA GLY A 361 -10.12 -14.59 -8.75
C GLY A 361 -9.26 -14.62 -7.49
N SER A 362 -7.95 -14.57 -7.69
CA SER A 362 -6.99 -14.27 -6.64
C SER A 362 -5.67 -13.73 -7.21
N HIS A 363 -4.89 -13.12 -6.34
CA HIS A 363 -3.58 -12.54 -6.63
C HIS A 363 -2.67 -12.71 -5.41
N GLY A 364 -1.39 -12.37 -5.50
CA GLY A 364 -0.38 -12.69 -4.47
C GLY A 364 0.61 -13.77 -4.90
N TYR A 365 0.44 -14.30 -6.12
CA TYR A 365 1.36 -15.25 -6.73
C TYR A 365 2.68 -14.60 -7.15
N ASP A 366 3.56 -15.44 -7.71
CA ASP A 366 4.82 -15.03 -8.28
C ASP A 366 4.68 -13.88 -9.30
N PRO A 367 5.33 -12.72 -9.09
CA PRO A 367 5.28 -11.56 -9.99
C PRO A 367 5.68 -11.83 -11.44
N ALA A 368 6.45 -12.90 -11.70
CA ALA A 368 6.84 -13.26 -13.06
C ALA A 368 5.67 -13.80 -13.91
N LEU A 369 4.56 -14.20 -13.28
CA LEU A 369 3.40 -14.74 -13.98
C LEU A 369 2.71 -13.66 -14.82
N PRO A 370 2.34 -13.96 -16.08
CA PRO A 370 1.57 -13.03 -16.90
C PRO A 370 0.28 -12.52 -16.25
N SER A 371 -0.37 -13.37 -15.44
CA SER A 371 -1.60 -13.00 -14.74
C SER A 371 -1.41 -11.94 -13.66
N MET A 372 -0.19 -11.77 -13.12
CA MET A 372 0.14 -10.82 -12.07
C MET A 372 0.64 -9.48 -12.62
N ARG A 373 0.82 -9.37 -13.94
CA ARG A 373 1.28 -8.14 -14.58
C ARG A 373 0.30 -6.99 -14.37
N ALA A 374 0.83 -5.88 -13.91
CA ALA A 374 0.12 -4.64 -13.62
C ALA A 374 0.25 -3.61 -14.77
N VAL A 375 -0.51 -2.54 -14.67
CA VAL A 375 -0.58 -1.45 -15.64
C VAL A 375 0.35 -0.30 -15.24
N PHE A 376 0.97 0.33 -16.22
CA PHE A 376 1.52 1.68 -16.12
C PHE A 376 1.15 2.49 -17.37
N VAL A 377 0.47 3.62 -17.17
CA VAL A 377 0.13 4.61 -18.20
C VAL A 377 0.41 5.99 -17.64
N ALA A 378 0.98 6.89 -18.43
CA ALA A 378 1.19 8.26 -17.99
C ALA A 378 0.95 9.27 -19.11
N ARG A 379 0.44 10.45 -18.76
CA ARG A 379 0.10 11.54 -19.68
C ARG A 379 0.34 12.88 -19.00
N GLY A 380 0.81 13.87 -19.74
CA GLY A 380 0.97 15.23 -19.21
C GLY A 380 2.12 15.99 -19.86
N PRO A 381 2.39 17.22 -19.42
CA PRO A 381 3.41 18.07 -20.02
C PRO A 381 4.84 17.50 -19.92
N ALA A 382 5.11 16.62 -18.94
CA ALA A 382 6.42 15.98 -18.79
C ALA A 382 6.64 14.77 -19.72
N PHE A 383 5.56 14.16 -20.22
CA PHE A 383 5.62 12.87 -20.90
C PHE A 383 5.62 12.99 -22.42
N ARG A 384 6.35 12.09 -23.09
CA ARG A 384 6.24 11.86 -24.54
C ARG A 384 4.83 11.37 -24.89
N GLN A 385 4.53 11.31 -26.19
CA GLN A 385 3.24 10.88 -26.71
C GLN A 385 3.43 9.71 -27.67
N GLY A 386 2.51 8.75 -27.64
CA GLY A 386 2.53 7.56 -28.50
C GLY A 386 3.69 6.58 -28.23
N VAL A 387 4.30 6.63 -27.04
CA VAL A 387 5.45 5.76 -26.71
C VAL A 387 5.00 4.54 -25.91
N THR A 388 5.41 3.35 -26.36
CA THR A 388 5.34 2.11 -25.55
C THR A 388 6.72 1.76 -25.03
N LEU A 389 6.88 1.75 -23.72
CA LEU A 389 8.10 1.41 -23.00
C LEU A 389 8.26 -0.11 -22.87
N ALA A 390 9.50 -0.55 -22.65
CA ALA A 390 9.77 -1.90 -22.18
C ALA A 390 9.08 -2.16 -20.82
N PRO A 391 8.98 -3.43 -20.38
CA PRO A 391 8.53 -3.75 -19.03
C PRO A 391 9.34 -3.00 -17.97
N ILE A 392 8.67 -2.55 -16.91
CA ILE A 392 9.26 -1.86 -15.76
C ILE A 392 8.91 -2.61 -14.47
N ASP A 393 9.58 -2.30 -13.36
CA ASP A 393 9.18 -2.76 -12.04
C ASP A 393 8.44 -1.65 -11.29
N ASN A 394 7.52 -2.02 -10.39
CA ASN A 394 6.72 -1.02 -9.68
C ASN A 394 7.52 -0.13 -8.70
N VAL A 395 8.73 -0.55 -8.32
CA VAL A 395 9.70 0.29 -7.58
C VAL A 395 10.18 1.49 -8.39
N ASP A 396 10.17 1.41 -9.72
CA ASP A 396 10.68 2.46 -10.61
C ASP A 396 9.76 3.70 -10.65
N VAL A 397 8.51 3.55 -10.17
CA VAL A 397 7.52 4.63 -10.18
C VAL A 397 7.90 5.75 -9.21
N TYR A 398 8.43 5.44 -8.03
CA TYR A 398 8.76 6.46 -7.03
C TYR A 398 9.84 7.45 -7.51
N PRO A 399 10.99 7.02 -8.07
CA PRO A 399 11.96 7.93 -8.69
C PRO A 399 11.37 8.83 -9.79
N LEU A 400 10.41 8.31 -10.57
CA LEU A 400 9.68 9.13 -11.54
C LEU A 400 8.85 10.21 -10.82
N LEU A 401 8.06 9.85 -9.80
CA LEU A 401 7.22 10.79 -9.07
C LEU A 401 8.05 11.91 -8.43
N THR A 402 9.16 11.58 -7.77
CA THR A 402 10.04 12.58 -7.16
C THR A 402 10.65 13.52 -8.20
N ARG A 403 11.01 12.99 -9.37
CA ARG A 403 11.51 13.79 -10.50
C ARG A 403 10.45 14.75 -11.04
N LEU A 404 9.21 14.29 -11.24
CA LEU A 404 8.10 15.13 -11.72
C LEU A 404 7.79 16.26 -10.74
N LEU A 405 7.89 15.98 -9.44
CA LEU A 405 7.62 16.93 -8.36
C LEU A 405 8.83 17.81 -8.03
N GLY A 406 10.00 17.55 -8.62
CA GLY A 406 11.23 18.32 -8.36
C GLY A 406 11.72 18.21 -6.91
N ILE A 407 11.43 17.10 -6.23
CA ILE A 407 11.86 16.85 -4.84
C ILE A 407 12.99 15.82 -4.78
N PRO A 408 13.86 15.85 -3.76
CA PRO A 408 14.85 14.80 -3.55
C PRO A 408 14.17 13.45 -3.33
N ALA A 409 14.67 12.40 -4.01
CA ALA A 409 14.23 11.04 -3.74
C ALA A 409 14.89 10.52 -2.46
N ALA A 410 14.11 9.94 -1.55
CA ALA A 410 14.66 9.13 -0.47
C ALA A 410 15.34 7.87 -1.03
N PRO A 411 16.27 7.24 -0.29
CA PRO A 411 16.85 5.95 -0.69
C PRO A 411 15.76 4.92 -0.98
N ASN A 412 15.83 4.30 -2.15
CA ASN A 412 14.82 3.37 -2.66
C ASN A 412 15.46 2.31 -3.58
N ASP A 413 14.69 1.31 -3.98
CA ASP A 413 15.14 0.17 -4.79
C ASP A 413 14.89 0.34 -6.30
N GLY A 414 14.27 1.45 -6.72
CA GLY A 414 13.92 1.70 -8.12
C GLY A 414 15.10 2.16 -8.97
N ASP A 415 15.09 1.82 -10.25
CA ASP A 415 16.05 2.34 -11.23
C ASP A 415 15.56 3.70 -11.76
N PRO A 416 16.26 4.82 -11.43
CA PRO A 416 15.87 6.15 -11.89
C PRO A 416 15.97 6.34 -13.41
N GLN A 417 16.56 5.39 -14.14
CA GLN A 417 16.68 5.39 -15.60
C GLN A 417 15.51 4.68 -16.30
N ALA A 418 14.83 3.74 -15.64
CA ALA A 418 13.82 2.87 -16.26
C ALA A 418 12.69 3.64 -16.96
N LEU A 419 12.26 4.74 -16.33
CA LEU A 419 11.18 5.59 -16.84
C LEU A 419 11.66 6.87 -17.54
N LEU A 420 12.97 7.08 -17.74
CA LEU A 420 13.45 8.23 -18.52
C LEU A 420 12.98 8.23 -19.98
N PRO A 421 12.87 7.09 -20.69
CA PRO A 421 12.35 7.09 -22.05
C PRO A 421 10.90 7.56 -22.16
N ALA A 422 10.17 7.64 -21.04
CA ALA A 422 8.83 8.20 -20.96
C ALA A 422 8.80 9.74 -21.07
N LEU A 423 9.90 10.42 -20.72
CA LEU A 423 9.95 11.87 -20.52
C LEU A 423 10.47 12.62 -21.77
N ARG A 424 10.00 13.85 -21.96
CA ARG A 424 10.39 14.72 -23.09
C ARG A 424 11.84 15.20 -23.03
#